data_AF-A0A8D3BD84-F1
#
_entry.id   AF-A0A8D3BD84-F1
#
_cell.length_a   1.000
_cell.length_b   1.000
_cell.length_c   1.000
_cell.angle_alpha   90.00
_cell.angle_beta   90.00
_cell.angle_gamma   90.00
#
_symmetry.space_group_name_H-M   'P 1'
#
loop_
_entity.id
_entity.type
_entity.pdbx_description
1 polymer ?
#
loop_
_entity_poly.entity_id
_entity_poly.type
_entity_poly.pdbx_seq_one_letter_code
_entity_poly.pdbx_strand_id
1 'polypeptide(L)'
;MRTTVVAVVMVILCVMMVHADVKPQKDFNLQRFAGKWYRVGLAYDSLSFVPFRDKLKASMGIITALPNGNVNLTMWDATTLSCRSKLYQYERTSVPGQFTYFSTRHNVVKDITVVDTNYNEYAVVLKHKVFNREYTQVALYGRSQRVRIDVINKFKAFALSRGFPRDSILTPTPAENCPPSGSGP
;
A
#
# COMPACT_ATOMS: atom_id res chain seq x y z
N MET A 1 -23.27 3.53 52.57
CA MET A 1 -22.20 2.83 51.83
C MET A 1 -22.78 1.60 51.13
N ARG A 2 -23.10 1.71 49.83
CA ARG A 2 -23.30 0.57 48.92
C ARG A 2 -22.88 1.03 47.53
N THR A 3 -21.59 1.29 47.40
CA THR A 3 -20.93 1.70 46.17
C THR A 3 -20.49 0.46 45.40
N THR A 4 -20.65 0.55 44.08
CA THR A 4 -19.71 0.02 43.07
C THR A 4 -19.53 -1.48 42.98
N VAL A 5 -20.53 -2.21 42.47
CA VAL A 5 -20.27 -3.53 41.85
C VAL A 5 -20.75 -3.57 40.38
N VAL A 6 -21.66 -2.68 39.97
CA VAL A 6 -22.23 -2.69 38.61
C VAL A 6 -21.35 -1.97 37.57
N ALA A 7 -20.42 -1.11 38.00
CA ALA A 7 -19.62 -0.29 37.06
C ALA A 7 -18.33 -0.96 36.54
N VAL A 8 -17.88 -2.08 37.14
CA VAL A 8 -16.57 -2.66 36.84
C VAL A 8 -16.62 -3.74 35.74
N VAL A 9 -17.81 -4.23 35.36
CA VAL A 9 -17.95 -5.16 34.23
C VAL A 9 -17.88 -4.44 32.86
N MET A 10 -17.79 -3.10 32.86
CA MET A 10 -17.52 -2.28 31.66
C MET A 10 -16.02 -2.04 31.42
N VAL A 11 -15.15 -2.89 31.97
CA VAL A 11 -13.70 -2.83 31.73
C VAL A 11 -13.31 -4.07 30.93
N ILE A 12 -12.74 -3.81 29.75
CA ILE A 12 -12.29 -4.75 28.72
C ILE A 12 -13.43 -5.20 27.78
N LEU A 13 -14.01 -4.22 27.10
CA LEU A 13 -14.12 -4.36 25.64
C LEU A 13 -12.69 -4.54 25.13
N CYS A 14 -12.19 -5.77 25.22
CA CYS A 14 -11.17 -6.27 24.31
C CYS A 14 -11.86 -6.18 22.95
N VAL A 15 -11.76 -5.01 22.33
CA VAL A 15 -11.88 -4.89 20.89
C VAL A 15 -10.68 -5.65 20.37
N MET A 16 -10.79 -6.97 20.40
CA MET A 16 -10.18 -7.81 19.40
C MET A 16 -10.72 -7.18 18.12
N MET A 17 -9.96 -6.24 17.55
CA MET A 17 -10.10 -5.91 16.15
C MET A 17 -9.80 -7.23 15.47
N VAL A 18 -10.85 -8.04 15.31
CA VAL A 18 -10.92 -9.09 14.31
C VAL A 18 -10.79 -8.28 13.04
N HIS A 19 -9.52 -8.05 12.67
CA HIS A 19 -9.16 -7.47 11.41
C HIS A 19 -9.74 -8.44 10.40
N ALA A 20 -10.93 -8.13 9.88
CA ALA A 20 -11.57 -8.92 8.85
C ALA A 20 -10.49 -9.27 7.82
N ASP A 21 -10.39 -10.55 7.47
CA ASP A 21 -9.40 -11.00 6.51
C ASP A 21 -9.60 -10.18 5.23
N VAL A 22 -8.56 -9.45 4.85
CA VAL A 22 -8.64 -8.51 3.73
C VAL A 22 -8.67 -9.34 2.45
N LYS A 23 -9.84 -9.34 1.80
CA LYS A 23 -10.02 -10.02 0.52
C LYS A 23 -9.53 -9.13 -0.63
N PRO A 24 -8.99 -9.72 -1.70
CA PRO A 24 -8.64 -8.98 -2.89
C PRO A 24 -9.89 -8.48 -3.61
N GLN A 25 -9.68 -7.51 -4.52
CA GLN A 25 -10.66 -7.04 -5.49
C GLN A 25 -11.37 -8.22 -6.15
N LYS A 26 -12.70 -8.20 -6.11
CA LYS A 26 -13.52 -9.22 -6.76
C LYS A 26 -13.25 -9.24 -8.26
N ASP A 27 -13.12 -10.45 -8.81
CA ASP A 27 -12.90 -10.71 -10.23
C ASP A 27 -11.65 -9.98 -10.77
N PHE A 28 -10.58 -9.97 -9.96
CA PHE A 28 -9.34 -9.27 -10.29
C PHE A 28 -8.78 -9.72 -11.64
N ASN A 29 -8.57 -8.76 -12.55
CA ASN A 29 -7.98 -9.00 -13.86
C ASN A 29 -6.57 -8.38 -13.94
N LEU A 30 -5.55 -9.23 -13.97
CA LEU A 30 -4.16 -8.79 -14.01
C LEU A 30 -3.81 -8.00 -15.29
N GLN A 31 -4.35 -8.37 -16.44
CA GLN A 31 -4.06 -7.69 -17.70
C GLN A 31 -4.59 -6.25 -17.71
N ARG A 32 -5.77 -6.02 -17.13
CA ARG A 32 -6.32 -4.66 -16.94
C ARG A 32 -5.54 -3.87 -15.88
N PHE A 33 -4.97 -4.56 -14.90
CA PHE A 33 -4.18 -3.94 -13.84
C PHE A 33 -2.77 -3.55 -14.27
N ALA A 34 -2.24 -4.16 -15.33
CA ALA A 34 -0.92 -3.87 -15.87
C ALA A 34 -0.78 -2.42 -16.35
N GLY A 35 0.47 -2.03 -16.63
CA GLY A 35 0.85 -0.72 -17.11
C GLY A 35 1.26 0.25 -16.00
N LYS A 36 1.21 1.54 -16.35
CA LYS A 36 1.74 2.63 -15.51
C LYS A 36 0.81 2.98 -14.35
N TRP A 37 1.41 3.23 -13.19
CA TRP A 37 0.78 3.68 -11.95
C TRP A 37 1.66 4.70 -11.23
N TYR A 38 1.05 5.58 -10.45
CA TYR A 38 1.73 6.49 -9.54
C TYR A 38 1.33 6.17 -8.11
N ARG A 39 2.29 5.92 -7.21
CA ARG A 39 2.01 5.79 -5.76
C ARG A 39 1.82 7.20 -5.19
N VAL A 40 0.56 7.60 -5.08
CA VAL A 40 0.13 8.95 -4.67
C VAL A 40 -0.32 9.01 -3.21
N GLY A 41 -0.40 7.86 -2.53
CA GLY A 41 -0.61 7.78 -1.09
C GLY A 41 0.12 6.58 -0.47
N LEU A 42 0.55 6.73 0.78
CA LEU A 42 1.23 5.69 1.54
C LEU A 42 0.88 5.79 3.02
N ALA A 43 0.39 4.70 3.61
CA ALA A 43 0.33 4.50 5.05
C ALA A 43 1.45 3.54 5.45
N TYR A 44 2.40 4.00 6.26
CA TYR A 44 3.52 3.18 6.72
C TYR A 44 4.07 3.66 8.07
N ASP A 45 3.90 2.84 9.11
CA ASP A 45 4.23 3.22 10.49
C ASP A 45 5.56 2.66 11.03
N SER A 46 6.52 2.39 10.15
CA SER A 46 7.85 1.95 10.56
C SER A 46 8.62 3.08 11.26
N LEU A 47 9.24 2.78 12.40
CA LEU A 47 10.11 3.72 13.13
C LEU A 47 11.31 4.13 12.28
N SER A 48 11.89 3.18 11.54
CA SER A 48 13.01 3.44 10.64
C SER A 48 12.61 4.33 9.44
N PHE A 49 11.32 4.48 9.17
CA PHE A 49 10.81 5.35 8.11
C PHE A 49 10.47 6.77 8.58
N VAL A 50 10.18 6.99 9.87
CA VAL A 50 9.76 8.31 10.41
C VAL A 50 10.65 9.47 9.93
N PRO A 51 12.01 9.40 9.99
CA PRO A 51 12.87 10.50 9.58
C PRO A 51 12.83 10.86 8.08
N PHE A 52 12.21 10.00 7.26
CA PHE A 52 12.15 10.13 5.81
C PHE A 52 10.75 10.49 5.30
N ARG A 53 9.72 10.49 6.15
CA ARG A 53 8.31 10.68 5.76
C ARG A 53 8.10 11.98 4.99
N ASP A 54 8.65 13.09 5.48
CA ASP A 54 8.47 14.42 4.87
C ASP A 54 9.27 14.60 3.57
N LYS A 55 10.21 13.69 3.29
CA LYS A 55 11.00 13.68 2.07
C LYS A 55 10.39 12.82 0.98
N LEU A 56 9.31 12.08 1.30
CA LEU A 56 8.66 11.20 0.35
C LEU A 56 8.03 12.01 -0.79
N LYS A 57 8.30 11.58 -2.02
CA LYS A 57 7.64 12.06 -3.23
C LYS A 57 6.81 10.95 -3.85
N ALA A 58 5.79 11.32 -4.61
CA ALA A 58 5.01 10.34 -5.36
C ALA A 58 5.93 9.63 -6.38
N SER A 59 5.94 8.30 -6.34
CA SER A 59 6.79 7.46 -7.19
C SER A 59 5.99 6.91 -8.36
N MET A 60 6.62 6.70 -9.51
CA MET A 60 6.00 6.03 -10.66
C MET A 60 6.36 4.55 -10.66
N GLY A 61 5.45 3.68 -11.08
CA GLY A 61 5.75 2.27 -11.33
C GLY A 61 5.09 1.74 -12.59
N ILE A 62 5.73 0.76 -13.22
CA ILE A 62 5.18 0.00 -14.35
C ILE A 62 5.01 -1.44 -13.90
N ILE A 63 3.78 -1.93 -14.05
CA ILE A 63 3.40 -3.32 -13.79
C ILE A 63 3.39 -4.07 -15.11
N THR A 64 4.23 -5.10 -15.21
CA THR A 64 4.28 -6.01 -16.36
C THR A 64 3.76 -7.38 -15.92
N ALA A 65 2.66 -7.81 -16.53
CA ALA A 65 2.12 -9.15 -16.34
C ALA A 65 2.94 -10.17 -17.13
N LEU A 66 3.32 -11.28 -16.49
CA LEU A 66 4.08 -12.36 -17.11
C LEU A 66 3.15 -13.51 -17.53
N PRO A 67 3.51 -14.32 -18.54
CA PRO A 67 2.66 -15.42 -19.03
C PRO A 67 2.30 -16.46 -17.96
N ASN A 68 3.18 -16.64 -16.96
CA ASN A 68 2.95 -17.55 -15.83
C ASN A 68 2.07 -16.94 -14.73
N GLY A 69 1.56 -15.72 -14.91
CA GLY A 69 0.74 -14.96 -13.96
C GLY A 69 1.51 -14.19 -12.90
N ASN A 70 2.84 -14.30 -12.87
CA ASN A 70 3.68 -13.46 -12.02
C ASN A 70 3.72 -12.01 -12.54
N VAL A 71 4.26 -11.11 -11.73
CA VAL A 71 4.31 -9.68 -12.02
C VAL A 71 5.71 -9.13 -11.78
N ASN A 72 6.20 -8.36 -12.74
CA ASN A 72 7.34 -7.48 -12.53
C ASN A 72 6.82 -6.07 -12.26
N LEU A 73 7.25 -5.47 -11.15
CA LEU A 73 7.02 -4.06 -10.84
C LEU A 73 8.35 -3.32 -10.84
N THR A 74 8.54 -2.44 -11.81
CA THR A 74 9.64 -1.47 -11.78
C THR A 74 9.11 -0.19 -11.16
N MET A 75 9.70 0.26 -10.05
CA MET A 75 9.39 1.54 -9.39
C MET A 75 10.53 2.54 -9.61
N TRP A 76 10.18 3.81 -9.78
CA TRP A 76 11.09 4.95 -9.78
C TRP A 76 10.75 5.87 -8.61
N ASP A 77 11.67 6.00 -7.67
CA ASP A 77 11.53 6.84 -6.49
C ASP A 77 12.50 8.03 -6.59
N ALA A 78 11.99 9.25 -6.38
CA ALA A 78 12.82 10.43 -6.32
C ALA A 78 13.53 10.52 -4.96
N THR A 79 14.83 10.75 -4.99
CA THR A 79 15.62 11.11 -3.81
C THR A 79 16.09 12.56 -3.93
N THR A 80 16.70 13.11 -2.89
CA THR A 80 17.24 14.48 -2.91
C THR A 80 18.29 14.70 -3.99
N LEU A 81 18.98 13.64 -4.43
CA LEU A 81 20.12 13.73 -5.36
C LEU A 81 19.83 13.10 -6.73
N SER A 82 18.97 12.08 -6.80
CA SER A 82 18.74 11.33 -8.04
C SER A 82 17.38 10.60 -8.05
N CYS A 83 16.95 10.19 -9.25
CA CYS A 83 15.86 9.24 -9.41
C CYS A 83 16.43 7.82 -9.41
N ARG A 84 15.95 6.96 -8.50
CA ARG A 84 16.40 5.58 -8.38
C ARG A 84 15.33 4.62 -8.86
N SER A 85 15.70 3.64 -9.67
CA SER A 85 14.80 2.57 -10.07
C SER A 85 15.00 1.32 -9.20
N LYS A 86 13.92 0.56 -9.01
CA LYS A 86 13.97 -0.74 -8.34
C LYS A 86 12.95 -1.69 -8.96
N LEU A 87 13.44 -2.86 -9.37
CA LEU A 87 12.61 -3.97 -9.82
C LEU A 87 12.18 -4.82 -8.62
N TYR A 88 10.90 -5.17 -8.59
CA TYR A 88 10.33 -6.14 -7.68
C TYR A 88 9.69 -7.27 -8.49
N GLN A 89 9.98 -8.50 -8.10
CA GLN A 89 9.40 -9.71 -8.69
C GLN A 89 8.33 -10.23 -7.74
N TYR A 90 7.08 -10.24 -8.20
CA TYR A 90 5.91 -10.66 -7.45
C TYR A 90 5.42 -11.99 -8.02
N GLU A 91 5.32 -12.97 -7.14
CA GLU A 91 4.86 -14.31 -7.47
C GLU A 91 3.35 -14.40 -7.28
N ARG A 92 2.65 -15.02 -8.24
CA ARG A 92 1.22 -15.25 -8.09
C ARG A 92 0.93 -16.24 -6.97
N THR A 93 -0.25 -16.10 -6.38
CA THR A 93 -0.82 -17.12 -5.51
C THR A 93 -1.92 -17.90 -6.24
N SER A 94 -2.63 -18.78 -5.53
CA SER A 94 -3.87 -19.41 -6.03
C SER A 94 -5.05 -18.43 -6.06
N VAL A 95 -4.95 -17.27 -5.41
CA VAL A 95 -6.04 -16.28 -5.31
C VAL A 95 -5.73 -15.08 -6.21
N PRO A 96 -6.55 -14.79 -7.23
CA PRO A 96 -6.38 -13.60 -8.06
C PRO A 96 -6.34 -12.30 -7.25
N GLY A 97 -5.39 -11.41 -7.58
CA GLY A 97 -5.19 -10.16 -6.85
C GLY A 97 -4.33 -10.30 -5.58
N GLN A 98 -3.90 -11.52 -5.24
CA GLN A 98 -2.91 -11.78 -4.20
C GLN A 98 -1.59 -12.27 -4.79
N PHE A 99 -0.50 -11.69 -4.29
CA PHE A 99 0.86 -11.99 -4.68
C PHE A 99 1.77 -12.12 -3.47
N THR A 100 2.94 -12.71 -3.65
CA THR A 100 4.01 -12.73 -2.65
C THR A 100 5.30 -12.15 -3.23
N TYR A 101 6.15 -11.61 -2.36
CA TYR A 101 7.49 -11.22 -2.76
C TYR A 101 8.47 -11.32 -1.61
N PHE A 102 9.74 -11.59 -1.92
CA PHE A 102 10.80 -11.55 -0.93
C PHE A 102 11.32 -10.11 -0.75
N SER A 103 11.17 -9.59 0.46
CA SER A 103 11.64 -8.25 0.83
C SER A 103 13.09 -8.30 1.30
N THR A 104 14.05 -8.03 0.42
CA THR A 104 15.48 -7.98 0.76
C THR A 104 15.80 -7.07 1.96
N ARG A 105 15.14 -5.90 2.06
CA ARG A 105 15.30 -4.96 3.19
C ARG A 105 14.97 -5.58 4.55
N HIS A 106 14.01 -6.50 4.59
CA HIS A 106 13.46 -7.05 5.84
C HIS A 106 13.75 -8.54 5.99
N ASN A 107 14.46 -9.15 5.02
CA ASN A 107 14.76 -10.56 4.95
C ASN A 107 13.53 -11.49 5.18
N VAL A 108 12.39 -11.16 4.57
CA VAL A 108 11.12 -11.86 4.80
C VAL A 108 10.24 -11.86 3.56
N VAL A 109 9.46 -12.93 3.38
CA VAL A 109 8.39 -12.98 2.37
C VAL A 109 7.18 -12.19 2.86
N LYS A 110 6.61 -11.35 1.99
CA LYS A 110 5.41 -10.57 2.29
C LYS A 110 4.32 -10.86 1.27
N ASP A 111 3.09 -10.95 1.75
CA ASP A 111 1.91 -10.93 0.91
C ASP A 111 1.61 -9.51 0.40
N ILE A 112 0.97 -9.45 -0.76
CA ILE A 112 0.45 -8.25 -1.39
C ILE A 112 -0.97 -8.57 -1.81
N THR A 113 -1.92 -7.71 -1.45
CA THR A 113 -3.33 -7.83 -1.81
C THR A 113 -3.77 -6.55 -2.50
N VAL A 114 -4.23 -6.64 -3.75
CA VAL A 114 -4.94 -5.55 -4.41
C VAL A 114 -6.36 -5.53 -3.84
N VAL A 115 -6.64 -4.58 -2.94
CA VAL A 115 -7.86 -4.55 -2.12
C VAL A 115 -9.06 -4.02 -2.91
N ASP A 116 -8.85 -2.92 -3.62
CA ASP A 116 -9.90 -2.24 -4.39
C ASP A 116 -9.26 -1.56 -5.60
N THR A 117 -9.82 -1.75 -6.78
CA THR A 117 -9.39 -1.04 -7.99
C THR A 117 -10.50 -1.01 -9.03
N ASN A 118 -10.63 0.12 -9.71
CA ASN A 118 -11.42 0.24 -10.93
C ASN A 118 -10.56 0.14 -12.20
N TYR A 119 -9.28 -0.24 -12.07
CA TYR A 119 -8.26 -0.41 -13.12
C TYR A 119 -7.84 0.87 -13.85
N ASN A 120 -8.74 1.84 -14.00
CA ASN A 120 -8.58 2.98 -14.89
C ASN A 120 -8.24 4.28 -14.16
N GLU A 121 -8.54 4.39 -12.86
CA GLU A 121 -8.29 5.60 -12.09
C GLU A 121 -7.39 5.33 -10.89
N TYR A 122 -7.68 4.28 -10.10
CA TYR A 122 -6.99 4.04 -8.84
C TYR A 122 -6.86 2.56 -8.47
N ALA A 123 -5.98 2.29 -7.51
CA ALA A 123 -5.91 1.03 -6.79
C ALA A 123 -5.47 1.25 -5.33
N VAL A 124 -6.10 0.55 -4.40
CA VAL A 124 -5.66 0.44 -3.01
C VAL A 124 -4.99 -0.93 -2.83
N VAL A 125 -3.74 -0.92 -2.39
CA VAL A 125 -2.94 -2.14 -2.24
C VAL A 125 -2.47 -2.25 -0.79
N LEU A 126 -2.71 -3.40 -0.18
CA LEU A 126 -2.20 -3.76 1.14
C LEU A 126 -0.99 -4.68 0.97
N LYS A 127 0.09 -4.40 1.69
CA LYS A 127 1.24 -5.30 1.81
C LYS A 127 1.36 -5.77 3.25
N HIS A 128 1.63 -7.06 3.41
CA HIS A 128 1.74 -7.74 4.69
C HIS A 128 0.46 -7.60 5.52
N LYS A 129 -0.56 -8.40 5.17
CA LYS A 129 -1.93 -8.28 5.70
C LYS A 129 -2.02 -8.46 7.22
N VAL A 130 -1.21 -9.37 7.76
CA VAL A 130 -1.04 -9.53 9.21
C VAL A 130 -0.37 -8.26 9.70
N PHE A 131 -1.10 -7.47 10.47
CA PHE A 131 -0.62 -6.15 10.83
C PHE A 131 0.67 -6.26 11.66
N ASN A 132 1.72 -5.68 11.13
CA ASN A 132 3.00 -5.49 11.78
C ASN A 132 3.46 -4.07 11.47
N ARG A 133 3.68 -3.28 12.52
CA ARG A 133 4.06 -1.87 12.42
C ARG A 133 5.24 -1.61 11.49
N GLU A 134 6.26 -2.48 11.50
CA GLU A 134 7.48 -2.32 10.70
C GLU A 134 7.28 -2.74 9.23
N TYR A 135 6.31 -3.60 8.94
CA TYR A 135 6.24 -4.29 7.65
C TYR A 135 4.97 -4.02 6.84
N THR A 136 3.84 -3.75 7.50
CA THR A 136 2.55 -3.51 6.86
C THR A 136 2.54 -2.15 6.21
N GLN A 137 1.98 -2.09 5.00
CA GLN A 137 1.84 -0.86 4.24
C GLN A 137 0.50 -0.86 3.51
N VAL A 138 -0.16 0.30 3.46
CA VAL A 138 -1.23 0.54 2.50
C VAL A 138 -0.75 1.57 1.50
N ALA A 139 -0.85 1.28 0.22
CA ALA A 139 -0.50 2.21 -0.85
C ALA A 139 -1.74 2.55 -1.68
N LEU A 140 -1.89 3.84 -1.99
CA LEU A 140 -2.81 4.31 -3.01
C LEU A 140 -2.03 4.55 -4.30
N TYR A 141 -2.46 3.86 -5.35
CA TYR A 141 -1.98 4.06 -6.70
C TYR A 141 -3.04 4.80 -7.54
N GLY A 142 -2.59 5.73 -8.37
CA GLY A 142 -3.41 6.43 -9.35
C GLY A 142 -2.86 6.22 -10.76
N ARG A 143 -3.72 6.23 -11.79
CA ARG A 143 -3.26 6.31 -13.19
C ARG A 143 -2.68 7.69 -13.54
N SER A 144 -2.99 8.69 -12.73
CA SER A 144 -2.46 10.06 -12.74
C SER A 144 -1.81 10.41 -11.41
N GLN A 145 -0.92 11.41 -11.39
CA GLN A 145 -0.30 11.93 -10.17
C GLN A 145 -1.28 12.64 -9.23
N ARG A 146 -2.42 13.09 -9.76
CA ARG A 146 -3.53 13.65 -8.99
C ARG A 146 -4.73 12.73 -9.12
N VAL A 147 -5.31 12.35 -7.99
CA VAL A 147 -6.51 11.52 -7.92
C VAL A 147 -7.61 12.29 -7.21
N ARG A 148 -8.86 11.88 -7.43
CA ARG A 148 -10.03 12.54 -6.82
C ARG A 148 -10.01 12.43 -5.30
N ILE A 149 -10.65 13.39 -4.64
CA ILE A 149 -10.66 13.48 -3.17
C ILE A 149 -11.42 12.31 -2.51
N ASP A 150 -12.47 11.79 -3.15
CA ASP A 150 -13.22 10.61 -2.69
C ASP A 150 -12.33 9.35 -2.65
N VAL A 151 -11.45 9.18 -3.63
CA VAL A 151 -10.47 8.10 -3.68
C VAL A 151 -9.43 8.24 -2.57
N ILE A 152 -8.95 9.46 -2.32
CA ILE A 152 -8.00 9.74 -1.21
C ILE A 152 -8.67 9.40 0.13
N ASN A 153 -9.91 9.84 0.33
CA ASN A 153 -10.65 9.58 1.57
C ASN A 153 -10.90 8.08 1.77
N LYS A 154 -11.21 7.34 0.70
CA LYS A 154 -11.33 5.88 0.73
C LYS A 154 -10.02 5.22 1.19
N PHE A 155 -8.89 5.61 0.62
CA PHE A 155 -7.57 5.13 1.03
C PHE A 155 -7.29 5.42 2.51
N LYS A 156 -7.53 6.66 2.96
CA LYS A 156 -7.32 7.07 4.36
C LYS A 156 -8.20 6.28 5.31
N ALA A 157 -9.48 6.11 4.99
CA ALA A 157 -10.42 5.32 5.79
C ALA A 157 -9.98 3.86 5.90
N PHE A 158 -9.55 3.26 4.79
CA PHE A 158 -9.02 1.90 4.80
C PHE A 158 -7.75 1.77 5.65
N ALA A 159 -6.79 2.68 5.51
CA ALA A 159 -5.57 2.68 6.33
C ALA A 159 -5.90 2.81 7.84
N LEU A 160 -6.82 3.70 8.22
CA LEU A 160 -7.28 3.84 9.60
C LEU A 160 -7.93 2.55 10.12
N SER A 161 -8.76 1.87 9.31
CA SER A 161 -9.36 0.59 9.68
C SER A 161 -8.35 -0.55 9.85
N ARG A 162 -7.13 -0.39 9.31
CA ARG A 162 -6.01 -1.32 9.50
C ARG A 162 -5.15 -0.97 10.71
N GLY A 163 -5.51 0.06 11.47
CA GLY A 163 -4.79 0.47 12.68
C GLY A 163 -3.63 1.43 12.44
N PHE A 164 -3.48 2.00 11.25
CA PHE A 164 -2.46 3.04 11.01
C PHE A 164 -2.86 4.35 11.71
N PRO A 165 -1.96 4.98 12.48
CA PRO A 165 -2.21 6.30 13.04
C PRO A 165 -2.22 7.36 11.93
N ARG A 166 -2.96 8.46 12.12
CA ARG A 166 -3.21 9.48 11.08
C ARG A 166 -1.93 10.11 10.52
N ASP A 167 -0.95 10.32 11.38
CA ASP A 167 0.38 10.87 11.08
C ASP A 167 1.28 9.91 10.27
N SER A 168 0.91 8.63 10.17
CA SER A 168 1.56 7.65 9.28
C SER A 168 0.94 7.55 7.90
N ILE A 169 -0.16 8.28 7.63
CA ILE A 169 -0.90 8.26 6.37
C ILE A 169 -0.59 9.52 5.56
N LEU A 170 0.14 9.34 4.47
CA LEU A 170 0.73 10.41 3.67
C LEU A 170 0.11 10.46 2.28
N THR A 171 -0.01 11.66 1.73
CA THR A 171 -0.29 11.93 0.32
C THR A 171 0.86 12.76 -0.26
N PRO A 172 1.93 12.13 -0.73
CA PRO A 172 3.14 12.82 -1.18
C PRO A 172 2.89 13.75 -2.37
N THR A 173 3.64 14.84 -2.45
CA THR A 173 3.63 15.70 -3.64
C THR A 173 4.25 14.97 -4.84
N PRO A 174 3.86 15.31 -6.09
CA PRO A 174 4.51 14.80 -7.29
C PRO A 174 6.03 14.97 -7.28
N ALA A 175 6.75 14.03 -7.91
CA ALA A 175 8.14 14.21 -8.27
C ALA A 175 8.20 14.93 -9.63
N GLU A 176 9.00 16.00 -9.72
CA GLU A 176 9.13 16.79 -10.95
C GLU A 176 10.04 16.09 -11.98
N ASN A 177 11.09 15.41 -11.52
CA ASN A 177 12.17 14.86 -12.38
C ASN A 177 12.39 13.34 -12.20
N CYS A 178 11.33 12.57 -11.93
CA CYS A 178 11.42 11.12 -11.75
C CYS A 178 10.12 10.44 -12.19
N PRO A 179 10.15 9.54 -13.19
CA PRO A 179 11.33 9.01 -13.88
C PRO A 179 12.08 10.05 -14.75
N PRO A 180 13.40 9.90 -14.99
CA PRO A 180 14.10 10.72 -15.97
C PRO A 180 13.53 10.49 -17.38
N SER A 181 13.62 11.50 -18.24
CA SER A 181 13.23 11.43 -19.65
C SER A 181 13.88 10.21 -20.30
N GLY A 182 13.09 9.32 -20.91
CA GLY A 182 13.57 8.08 -21.51
C GLY A 182 13.45 6.82 -20.65
N SER A 183 12.83 6.88 -19.46
CA SER A 183 12.61 5.69 -18.61
C SER A 183 11.43 4.78 -19.00
N GLY A 184 11.12 4.71 -20.30
CA GLY A 184 10.30 3.67 -20.90
C GLY A 184 8.83 4.02 -21.22
N PRO A 185 8.18 3.20 -22.08
CA PRO A 185 8.68 1.93 -22.62
C PRO A 185 9.76 2.08 -23.70
#